data_AF-A0A1C6F6T9-F1
#
_entry.id   AF-A0A1C6F6T9-F1
#
_cell.length_a   1.000
_cell.length_b   1.000
_cell.length_c   1.000
_cell.angle_alpha   90.00
_cell.angle_beta   90.00
_cell.angle_gamma   90.00
#
_symmetry.space_group_name_H-M   'P 1'
#
loop_
_entity.id
_entity.type
_entity.pdbx_description
1 polymer ?
#
loop_
_entity_poly.entity_id
_entity_poly.type
_entity_poly.pdbx_seq_one_letter_code
_entity_poly.pdbx_strand_id
1 'polypeptide(L)'
;MNNKMKKRRGFTLIELVMVVAILGTLSSIALVKFTDVGKDSKVNSDYVTASNIATAAKLALNSNVDEGKINLNYLVDEKYLESIPKPQSVDGKEFEVHVSNGDVTVEIDKKPFYPREIKTVSGQE
;
A
#
# COMPACT_ATOMS: atom_id res chain seq x y z
N MET A 1 -15.66 -60.33 -36.94
CA MET A 1 -15.65 -59.13 -36.08
C MET A 1 -14.31 -58.42 -36.25
N ASN A 2 -14.25 -57.34 -37.05
CA ASN A 2 -13.00 -56.62 -37.29
C ASN A 2 -12.77 -55.57 -36.20
N ASN A 3 -11.84 -55.85 -35.27
CA ASN A 3 -11.38 -54.86 -34.29
C ASN A 3 -10.32 -53.95 -34.94
N LYS A 4 -10.69 -52.72 -35.31
CA LYS A 4 -9.73 -51.70 -35.72
C LYS A 4 -9.00 -51.16 -34.49
N MET A 5 -7.72 -51.51 -34.35
CA MET A 5 -6.84 -50.88 -33.36
C MET A 5 -6.74 -49.37 -33.64
N LYS A 6 -7.30 -48.54 -32.74
CA LYS A 6 -7.17 -47.08 -32.81
C LYS A 6 -5.73 -46.68 -32.49
N LYS A 7 -5.03 -46.02 -33.41
CA LYS A 7 -3.72 -45.42 -33.14
C LYS A 7 -3.88 -44.36 -32.05
N ARG A 8 -3.13 -44.49 -30.95
CA ARG A 8 -3.04 -43.46 -29.92
C ARG A 8 -2.11 -42.36 -30.45
N ARG A 9 -2.63 -41.14 -30.59
CA ARG A 9 -1.80 -39.95 -30.82
C ARG A 9 -1.14 -39.61 -29.48
N GLY A 10 0.18 -39.83 -29.38
CA GLY A 10 0.98 -39.42 -28.23
C GLY A 10 1.36 -37.95 -28.34
N PHE A 11 1.50 -37.27 -27.21
CA PHE A 11 2.05 -35.93 -27.12
C PHE A 11 3.57 -35.98 -27.36
N THR A 12 4.13 -34.99 -28.06
CA THR A 12 5.58 -34.97 -28.29
C THR A 12 6.29 -34.35 -27.09
N LEU A 13 7.47 -34.88 -26.73
CA LEU A 13 8.25 -34.31 -25.61
C LEU A 13 8.62 -32.85 -25.86
N ILE A 14 8.86 -32.48 -27.13
CA ILE A 14 9.20 -31.11 -27.51
C ILE A 14 8.05 -30.13 -27.23
N GLU A 15 6.81 -30.57 -27.44
CA GLU A 15 5.62 -29.76 -27.16
C GLU A 15 5.47 -29.50 -25.66
N LEU A 16 5.83 -30.47 -24.81
CA LEU A 16 5.88 -30.27 -23.36
C LEU A 16 6.97 -29.28 -22.96
N VAL A 17 8.18 -29.49 -23.49
CA VAL A 17 9.37 -28.68 -23.14
C VAL A 17 9.20 -27.24 -23.59
N MET A 18 8.66 -27.00 -24.78
CA MET A 18 8.41 -25.65 -25.28
C MET A 18 7.37 -24.91 -24.42
N VAL A 19 6.32 -25.60 -23.96
CA VAL A 19 5.28 -25.00 -23.11
C VAL A 19 5.84 -24.58 -21.76
N VAL A 20 6.58 -25.45 -21.07
CA VAL A 20 7.19 -25.09 -19.77
C VAL A 20 8.27 -24.02 -19.93
N ALA A 21 8.97 -23.98 -21.07
CA ALA A 21 9.92 -22.92 -21.38
C ALA A 21 9.23 -21.56 -21.52
N ILE A 22 8.14 -21.46 -22.30
CA ILE A 22 7.38 -20.22 -22.46
C ILE A 22 6.73 -19.79 -21.15
N LEU A 23 6.12 -20.71 -20.40
CA LEU A 23 5.53 -20.40 -19.09
C LEU A 23 6.60 -19.96 -18.08
N GLY A 24 7.79 -20.55 -18.13
CA GLY A 24 8.92 -20.18 -17.28
C GLY A 24 9.44 -18.76 -17.56
N THR A 25 9.57 -18.38 -18.83
CA THR A 25 10.01 -17.02 -19.19
C THR A 25 8.98 -15.96 -18.81
N LEU A 26 7.69 -16.20 -19.07
CA LEU A 26 6.60 -15.30 -18.67
C LEU A 26 6.52 -15.15 -17.15
N SER A 27 6.62 -16.27 -16.41
CA SER A 27 6.59 -16.26 -14.95
C SER A 27 7.76 -15.48 -14.35
N SER A 28 8.95 -15.58 -14.95
CA SER A 28 10.14 -14.87 -14.47
C SER A 28 9.98 -13.35 -14.50
N ILE A 29 9.42 -12.78 -15.57
CA ILE A 29 9.20 -11.33 -15.70
C ILE A 29 8.05 -10.86 -14.80
N ALA A 30 6.99 -11.67 -14.70
CA ALA A 30 5.82 -11.35 -13.88
C ALA A 30 6.16 -11.18 -12.40
N LEU A 31 7.06 -12.02 -11.86
CA LEU A 31 7.48 -11.98 -10.46
C LEU A 31 8.12 -10.64 -10.06
N VAL A 32 9.05 -10.11 -10.87
CA VAL A 32 9.75 -8.84 -10.58
C VAL A 32 8.78 -7.66 -10.58
N LYS A 33 7.80 -7.65 -11.49
CA LYS A 33 6.79 -6.58 -11.51
C LYS A 33 5.85 -6.63 -10.31
N PHE A 34 5.49 -7.84 -9.85
CA PHE A 34 4.55 -8.01 -8.75
C PHE A 34 5.13 -7.53 -7.40
N THR A 35 6.45 -7.63 -7.21
CA THR A 35 7.10 -7.21 -5.96
C THR A 35 7.11 -5.71 -5.74
N ASP A 36 7.21 -4.90 -6.80
CA ASP A 36 7.30 -3.44 -6.68
C ASP A 36 5.92 -2.79 -6.53
N VAL A 37 4.94 -3.23 -7.33
CA VAL A 37 3.55 -2.73 -7.25
C VAL A 37 2.96 -2.98 -5.86
N GLY A 38 3.30 -4.09 -5.21
CA GLY A 38 2.84 -4.39 -3.86
C GLY A 38 3.37 -3.40 -2.82
N LYS A 39 4.61 -2.92 -2.95
CA LYS A 39 5.21 -1.96 -2.03
C LYS A 39 4.63 -0.57 -2.22
N ASP A 40 4.53 -0.11 -3.46
CA ASP A 40 3.97 1.20 -3.79
C ASP A 40 2.50 1.31 -3.36
N SER A 41 1.73 0.23 -3.55
CA SER A 41 0.34 0.16 -3.12
C SER A 41 0.21 0.32 -1.60
N LYS A 42 1.08 -0.34 -0.82
CA LYS A 42 1.10 -0.22 0.64
C LYS A 42 1.45 1.20 1.10
N VAL A 43 2.47 1.81 0.51
CA VAL A 43 2.86 3.20 0.82
C VAL A 43 1.73 4.18 0.48
N ASN A 44 1.07 3.98 -0.67
CA ASN A 44 -0.05 4.84 -1.07
C ASN A 44 -1.29 4.64 -0.19
N SER A 45 -1.57 3.40 0.25
CA SER A 45 -2.62 3.14 1.24
C SER A 45 -2.34 3.85 2.56
N ASP A 46 -1.10 3.77 3.06
CA ASP A 46 -0.71 4.46 4.29
C ASP A 46 -0.81 5.98 4.16
N TYR A 47 -0.50 6.54 2.97
CA TYR A 47 -0.73 7.95 2.69
C TYR A 47 -2.21 8.34 2.77
N VAL A 48 -3.10 7.55 2.16
CA VAL A 48 -4.55 7.82 2.23
C VAL A 48 -5.05 7.75 3.67
N THR A 49 -4.61 6.74 4.42
CA THR A 49 -4.90 6.60 5.84
C THR A 49 -4.37 7.79 6.64
N ALA A 50 -3.13 8.21 6.43
CA ALA A 50 -2.53 9.39 7.04
C ALA A 50 -3.31 10.67 6.72
N SER A 51 -3.78 10.83 5.48
CA SER A 51 -4.64 11.95 5.08
C SER A 51 -5.99 11.95 5.79
N ASN A 52 -6.59 10.77 6.01
CA ASN A 52 -7.84 10.64 6.76
C ASN A 52 -7.65 11.01 8.23
N ILE A 53 -6.57 10.52 8.84
CA ILE A 53 -6.17 10.91 10.21
C ILE A 53 -5.95 12.42 10.29
N ALA A 54 -5.24 13.01 9.34
CA ALA A 54 -4.98 14.44 9.31
C ALA A 54 -6.28 15.24 9.18
N THR A 55 -7.24 14.75 8.39
CA THR A 55 -8.57 15.37 8.26
C THR A 55 -9.34 15.29 9.59
N ALA A 56 -9.30 14.16 10.28
CA ALA A 56 -9.89 13.99 11.60
C ALA A 56 -9.27 14.95 12.64
N ALA A 57 -7.95 15.07 12.66
CA ALA A 57 -7.23 16.02 13.51
C ALA A 57 -7.57 17.47 13.18
N LYS A 58 -7.67 17.84 11.90
CA LYS A 58 -8.14 19.18 11.50
C LYS A 58 -9.57 19.44 11.98
N LEU A 59 -10.46 18.45 11.92
CA LEU A 59 -11.82 18.61 12.41
C LEU A 59 -11.87 18.82 13.93
N ALA A 60 -11.01 18.12 14.68
CA ALA A 60 -10.84 18.34 16.12
C ALA A 60 -10.31 19.75 16.42
N LEU A 61 -9.33 20.26 15.65
CA LEU A 61 -8.85 21.64 15.79
C LEU A 61 -9.95 22.68 15.58
N ASN A 62 -10.78 22.50 14.55
CA ASN A 62 -11.92 23.38 14.31
C ASN A 62 -12.95 23.36 15.45
N SER A 63 -12.92 22.32 16.30
CA SER A 63 -13.76 22.21 17.49
C SER A 63 -13.14 22.89 18.73
N ASN A 64 -12.08 23.70 18.56
CA ASN A 64 -11.32 24.40 19.62
C ASN A 64 -10.62 23.47 20.61
N VAL A 65 -10.12 22.34 20.14
CA VAL A 65 -9.30 21.42 20.93
C VAL A 65 -7.85 21.91 20.95
N ASP A 66 -7.21 21.89 22.12
CA ASP A 66 -5.78 22.21 22.25
C ASP A 66 -4.93 21.27 21.40
N GLU A 67 -4.00 21.83 20.62
CA GLU A 67 -3.12 21.06 19.72
C GLU A 67 -2.38 19.92 20.43
N GLY A 68 -1.91 20.17 21.67
CA GLY A 68 -1.18 19.19 22.48
C GLY A 68 -2.02 18.01 22.98
N LYS A 69 -3.36 18.05 22.84
CA LYS A 69 -4.26 16.94 23.18
C LYS A 69 -4.58 16.05 21.99
N ILE A 70 -4.30 16.50 20.77
CA ILE A 70 -4.67 15.78 19.55
C ILE A 70 -3.66 14.66 19.30
N ASN A 71 -4.07 13.44 19.63
CA ASN A 71 -3.37 12.20 19.30
C ASN A 71 -4.38 11.15 18.82
N LEU A 72 -3.91 9.98 18.38
CA LEU A 72 -4.81 8.95 17.82
C LEU A 72 -5.84 8.43 18.82
N ASN A 73 -5.48 8.30 20.10
CA ASN A 73 -6.41 7.87 21.14
C ASN A 73 -7.53 8.89 21.31
N TYR A 74 -7.18 10.17 21.41
CA TYR A 74 -8.14 11.27 21.49
C TYR A 74 -9.10 11.28 20.30
N LEU A 75 -8.58 11.09 19.08
CA LEU A 75 -9.41 11.05 17.87
C LEU A 75 -10.39 9.88 17.87
N VAL A 76 -10.03 8.74 18.46
CA VAL A 76 -10.94 7.58 18.59
C VAL A 76 -11.96 7.81 19.70
N ASP A 77 -11.52 8.28 20.86
CA ASP A 77 -12.37 8.53 22.03
C ASP A 77 -13.47 9.55 21.72
N GLU A 78 -13.12 10.63 21.01
CA GLU A 78 -14.04 11.68 20.56
C GLU A 78 -14.74 11.36 19.24
N LYS A 79 -14.58 10.14 18.71
CA LYS A 79 -15.25 9.62 17.52
C LYS A 79 -14.94 10.38 16.22
N TYR A 80 -13.81 11.07 16.14
CA TYR A 80 -13.27 11.57 14.88
C TYR A 80 -12.67 10.44 14.02
N LEU A 81 -12.27 9.33 14.65
CA LEU A 81 -11.85 8.08 14.02
C LEU A 81 -12.61 6.90 14.61
N GLU A 82 -12.91 5.89 13.79
CA GLU A 82 -13.60 4.68 14.26
C GLU A 82 -12.67 3.72 15.02
N SER A 83 -11.39 3.70 14.64
CA SER A 83 -10.36 2.88 15.27
C SER A 83 -8.98 3.41 14.90
N ILE A 84 -7.96 2.96 15.64
CA ILE A 84 -6.55 3.28 15.36
C ILE A 84 -6.12 2.46 14.14
N PRO A 85 -5.86 3.08 12.98
CA PRO A 85 -5.43 2.34 11.80
C PRO A 85 -3.98 1.88 11.97
N LYS A 86 -3.62 0.80 11.26
CA LYS A 86 -2.26 0.25 11.28
C LYS A 86 -1.58 0.43 9.92
N PRO A 87 -0.35 0.98 9.87
CA PRO A 87 0.47 1.04 8.67
C PRO A 87 0.62 -0.33 8.00
N GLN A 88 0.57 -0.33 6.67
CA GLN A 88 0.75 -1.51 5.81
C GLN A 88 2.14 -1.54 5.16
N SER A 89 2.79 -0.39 5.02
CA SER A 89 4.11 -0.24 4.41
C SER A 89 5.26 -0.55 5.35
N VAL A 90 5.09 -0.28 6.65
CA VAL A 90 6.08 -0.57 7.69
C VAL A 90 5.46 -1.47 8.75
N ASP A 91 6.00 -2.68 8.87
CA ASP A 91 5.48 -3.69 9.80
C ASP A 91 5.81 -3.34 11.26
N GLY A 92 4.86 -3.59 12.16
CA GLY A 92 4.99 -3.37 13.60
C GLY A 92 5.12 -1.91 14.03
N LYS A 93 4.76 -0.95 13.17
CA LYS A 93 4.76 0.49 13.49
C LYS A 93 3.33 1.02 13.62
N GLU A 94 3.22 2.19 14.23
CA GLU A 94 1.96 2.90 14.40
C GLU A 94 2.04 4.26 13.70
N PHE A 95 0.88 4.85 13.42
CA PHE A 95 0.82 6.24 13.01
C PHE A 95 1.03 7.13 14.23
N GLU A 96 1.64 8.28 14.04
CA GLU A 96 1.75 9.34 15.04
C GLU A 96 1.21 10.64 14.45
N VAL A 97 0.48 11.40 15.24
CA VAL A 97 -0.13 12.67 14.82
C VAL A 97 0.51 13.79 15.61
N HIS A 98 0.99 14.79 14.89
CA HIS A 98 1.53 16.01 15.46
C HIS A 98 0.80 17.20 14.88
N VAL A 99 0.34 18.07 15.77
CA VAL A 99 -0.25 19.35 15.38
C VAL A 99 0.65 20.45 15.89
N SER A 100 0.98 21.40 15.03
CA SER A 100 1.76 22.58 15.38
C SER A 100 1.26 23.78 14.59
N ASN A 101 0.81 24.83 15.28
CA ASN A 101 0.34 26.08 14.68
C ASN A 101 -0.79 25.88 13.64
N GLY A 102 -1.71 24.95 13.90
CA GLY A 102 -2.80 24.59 12.99
C GLY A 102 -2.43 23.65 11.84
N ASP A 103 -1.14 23.39 11.62
CA ASP A 103 -0.68 22.41 10.64
C ASP A 103 -0.65 21.01 11.25
N VAL A 104 -1.20 20.04 10.51
CA VAL A 104 -1.26 18.64 10.93
C VAL A 104 -0.27 17.81 10.13
N THR A 105 0.63 17.15 10.85
CA THR A 105 1.60 16.19 10.33
C THR A 105 1.25 14.80 10.85
N VAL A 106 1.28 13.81 9.96
CA VAL A 106 1.08 12.41 10.33
C VAL A 106 2.30 11.62 9.90
N GLU A 107 2.92 10.95 10.86
CA GLU A 107 4.20 10.26 10.69
C GLU A 107 4.06 8.76 10.94
N ILE A 108 4.97 7.99 10.34
CA ILE A 108 5.21 6.58 10.67
C ILE A 108 6.71 6.44 10.89
N ASP A 109 7.13 5.94 12.06
CA ASP A 109 8.54 5.76 12.40
C ASP A 109 9.38 7.04 12.18
N LYS A 110 8.85 8.20 12.61
CA LYS A 110 9.45 9.54 12.46
C LYS A 110 9.62 10.03 11.03
N LYS A 111 8.91 9.42 10.06
CA LYS A 111 8.88 9.86 8.67
C LYS A 111 7.50 10.45 8.36
N PRO A 112 7.42 11.68 7.84
CA PRO A 112 6.15 12.27 7.47
C PRO A 112 5.53 11.51 6.30
N PHE A 113 4.33 10.99 6.52
CA PHE A 113 3.47 10.46 5.47
C PHE A 113 2.46 11.51 5.00
N TYR A 114 2.04 12.41 5.89
CA TYR A 114 1.21 13.56 5.55
C TYR A 114 1.74 14.83 6.21
N PRO A 115 1.71 16.00 5.54
CA PRO A 115 1.38 16.18 4.12
C PRO A 115 2.42 15.50 3.22
N ARG A 116 2.02 15.08 2.01
CA ARG A 116 2.99 14.52 1.06
C ARG A 116 3.99 15.61 0.74
N GLU A 117 5.27 15.34 0.93
CA GLU A 117 6.32 16.23 0.42
C GLU A 117 6.04 16.44 -1.06
N ILE A 118 5.70 17.67 -1.44
CA ILE A 118 5.65 18.05 -2.83
C ILE A 118 7.10 17.97 -3.27
N LYS A 119 7.46 16.94 -4.05
CA LYS A 119 8.68 17.00 -4.84
C LYS A 119 8.50 18.20 -5.75
N THR A 120 9.03 19.36 -5.35
CA THR A 120 9.25 20.46 -6.28
C THR A 120 10.06 19.83 -7.39
N VAL A 121 9.52 19.81 -8.60
CA VAL A 121 10.26 19.49 -9.83
C VAL A 121 11.31 20.59 -10.00
N SER A 122 12.36 20.54 -9.18
CA SER A 122 13.57 21.33 -9.33
C SER A 122 14.37 20.65 -10.45
N GLY A 123 14.10 21.04 -11.69
CA GLY A 123 14.89 20.63 -12.85
C GLY A 123 14.16 19.76 -13.87
N GLN A 124 13.01 20.20 -14.36
CA GLN A 124 12.79 20.08 -15.80
C GLN A 124 13.15 21.42 -16.42
N GLU A 125 14.34 21.46 -16.99
CA GLU A 125 14.75 22.42 -18.02
C GLU A 125 13.91 22.22 -19.29
#